data_AF-A0A2W6SNJ8-F1
#
_entry.id   AF-A0A2W6SNJ8-F1
#
_cell.length_a   1.000
_cell.length_b   1.000
_cell.length_c   1.000
_cell.angle_alpha   90.00
_cell.angle_beta   90.00
_cell.angle_gamma   90.00
#
_symmetry.space_group_name_H-M   'P 1'
#
loop_
_entity.id
_entity.type
_entity.pdbx_description
1 polymer ?
#
loop_
_entity_poly.entity_id
_entity_poly.type
_entity_poly.pdbx_seq_one_letter_code
_entity_poly.pdbx_strand_id
1 'polypeptide(L)'
;EDILFWRIFPGMHLNHFKEIPKMKVLILQVFGSGTIFSNEKTQETLQEIRNKGTEIVVVSQCISGGISFGKYENSNVFSRIGAISGKDMTAECAITKAMHLIGNPAYEGSFAENFTKSLCGEISD
;
A
#
# COMPACT_ATOMS: atom_id res chain seq x y z
N GLU A 1 -9.24 1.60 14.99
CA GLU A 1 -8.01 1.15 14.31
C GLU A 1 -7.76 2.09 13.14
N ASP A 2 -6.55 2.64 13.01
CA ASP A 2 -6.29 3.73 12.06
C ASP A 2 -5.77 3.19 10.72
N ILE A 3 -6.66 2.53 9.98
CA ILE A 3 -6.38 2.03 8.63
C ILE A 3 -7.27 2.76 7.63
N LEU A 4 -6.65 3.27 6.57
CA LEU A 4 -7.35 3.91 5.47
C LEU A 4 -7.20 3.04 4.22
N PHE A 5 -8.32 2.72 3.57
CA PHE A 5 -8.32 2.17 2.23
C PHE A 5 -8.63 3.28 1.22
N TRP A 6 -7.83 3.39 0.17
CA TRP A 6 -8.05 4.38 -0.88
C TRP A 6 -7.86 3.78 -2.27
N ARG A 7 -8.88 3.91 -3.10
CA ARG A 7 -8.83 3.52 -4.51
C ARG A 7 -8.56 4.73 -5.39
N ILE A 8 -7.53 4.66 -6.23
CA ILE A 8 -7.26 5.74 -7.19
C ILE A 8 -8.22 5.71 -8.38
N PHE A 9 -8.49 6.86 -9.00
CA PHE A 9 -9.25 6.98 -10.24
C PHE A 9 -8.75 8.18 -11.05
N PRO A 10 -8.91 8.20 -12.39
CA PRO A 10 -8.43 9.33 -13.21
C PRO A 10 -9.07 10.66 -12.79
N GLY A 11 -8.25 11.71 -12.68
CA GLY A 11 -8.71 13.06 -12.31
C GLY A 11 -8.65 13.38 -10.81
N MET A 12 -8.20 12.46 -9.95
CA MET A 12 -7.96 12.80 -8.55
C MET A 12 -6.64 13.54 -8.33
N HIS A 13 -6.59 14.34 -7.28
CA HIS A 13 -5.38 14.99 -6.79
C HIS A 13 -4.97 14.38 -5.45
N LEU A 14 -3.81 13.71 -5.40
CA LEU A 14 -3.32 13.08 -4.18
C LEU A 14 -2.97 14.09 -3.09
N ASN A 15 -2.75 15.36 -3.41
CA ASN A 15 -2.41 16.39 -2.44
C ASN A 15 -3.42 16.52 -1.29
N HIS A 16 -4.69 16.13 -1.49
CA HIS A 16 -5.70 16.11 -0.43
C HIS A 16 -5.34 15.15 0.72
N PHE A 17 -4.46 14.15 0.50
CA PHE A 17 -3.98 13.29 1.57
C PHE A 17 -3.22 14.05 2.66
N LYS A 18 -2.71 15.25 2.37
CA LYS A 18 -2.05 16.09 3.37
C LYS A 18 -3.00 16.56 4.47
N GLU A 19 -4.30 16.60 4.18
CA GLU A 19 -5.37 17.00 5.11
C GLU A 19 -5.86 15.82 5.97
N ILE A 20 -5.55 14.58 5.57
CA ILE A 20 -5.97 13.39 6.30
C ILE A 20 -5.13 13.28 7.59
N PRO A 21 -5.77 13.07 8.76
CA PRO A 21 -5.05 12.80 10.00
C PRO A 21 -4.07 11.62 9.86
N LYS A 22 -3.03 11.60 10.69
CA LYS A 22 -2.08 10.49 10.70
C LYS A 22 -2.81 9.17 10.92
N MET A 23 -2.51 8.18 10.06
CA MET A 23 -3.00 6.82 10.17
C MET A 23 -1.83 5.86 10.39
N LYS A 24 -2.11 4.61 10.80
CA LYS A 24 -1.09 3.58 10.95
C LYS A 24 -0.77 2.92 9.61
N VAL A 25 -1.80 2.63 8.81
CA VAL A 25 -1.64 1.98 7.50
C VAL A 25 -2.56 2.62 6.46
N LEU A 26 -2.00 2.92 5.30
CA LEU A 26 -2.71 3.26 4.08
C LEU A 26 -2.64 2.07 3.12
N ILE A 27 -3.80 1.48 2.80
CA ILE A 27 -3.95 0.51 1.72
C ILE A 27 -4.34 1.30 0.45
N LEU A 28 -3.43 1.38 -0.50
CA LEU A 28 -3.58 2.14 -1.74
C LEU A 28 -3.86 1.19 -2.91
N GLN A 29 -5.07 1.26 -3.48
CA GLN A 29 -5.49 0.44 -4.61
C GLN A 29 -5.22 1.15 -5.95
N VAL A 30 -4.26 0.64 -6.70
CA VAL A 30 -3.65 1.28 -7.89
C VAL A 30 -4.01 0.57 -9.19
N PHE A 31 -3.75 1.21 -10.34
CA PHE A 31 -4.05 0.62 -11.64
C PHE A 31 -3.06 -0.50 -11.98
N GLY A 32 -3.58 -1.59 -12.56
CA GLY A 32 -2.76 -2.69 -13.07
C GLY A 32 -1.80 -3.25 -12.02
N SER A 33 -0.55 -3.50 -12.42
CA SER A 33 0.47 -4.11 -11.56
C SER A 33 1.29 -3.12 -10.73
N GLY A 34 0.86 -1.86 -10.60
CA GLY A 34 1.58 -0.86 -9.80
C GLY A 34 1.66 0.54 -10.42
N THR A 35 0.64 0.98 -11.17
CA THR A 35 0.64 2.28 -11.84
C THR A 35 -0.18 3.30 -11.07
N ILE A 36 0.42 4.48 -10.83
CA ILE A 36 -0.22 5.67 -10.25
C ILE A 36 0.12 6.91 -11.10
N PHE A 37 -0.45 8.06 -10.76
CA PHE A 37 -0.21 9.33 -11.46
C PHE A 37 1.28 9.67 -11.49
N SER A 38 1.85 9.73 -12.71
CA SER A 38 3.25 10.02 -12.94
C SER A 38 3.52 11.53 -12.87
N ASN A 39 3.67 12.05 -11.65
CA ASN A 39 4.10 13.41 -11.40
C ASN A 39 4.88 13.47 -10.07
N GLU A 40 5.75 14.47 -9.91
CA GLU A 40 6.60 14.62 -8.71
C GLU A 40 5.77 14.77 -7.43
N LYS A 41 4.64 15.50 -7.51
CA LYS A 41 3.73 15.74 -6.35
C LYS A 41 3.15 14.45 -5.78
N THR A 42 2.92 13.42 -6.60
CA THR A 42 2.52 12.08 -6.15
C THR A 42 3.59 11.48 -5.24
N GLN A 43 4.85 11.47 -5.69
CA GLN A 43 5.95 10.93 -4.90
C GLN A 43 6.13 11.71 -3.60
N GLU A 44 6.14 13.05 -3.67
CA GLU A 44 6.26 13.92 -2.50
C GLU A 44 5.16 13.65 -1.48
N THR A 45 3.90 13.60 -1.92
CA THR A 45 2.76 13.35 -1.02
C THR A 45 2.86 11.98 -0.35
N LEU A 46 3.19 10.94 -1.11
CA LEU A 46 3.34 9.59 -0.53
C LEU A 46 4.55 9.51 0.42
N GLN A 47 5.66 10.19 0.09
CA GLN A 47 6.83 10.26 0.96
C GLN A 47 6.53 11.01 2.26
N GLU A 48 5.77 12.11 2.21
CA GLU A 48 5.31 12.84 3.40
C GLU A 48 4.46 11.94 4.32
N ILE A 49 3.56 11.14 3.75
CA ILE A 49 2.74 10.17 4.50
C ILE A 49 3.63 9.13 5.19
N ARG A 50 4.62 8.57 4.47
CA ARG A 50 5.61 7.63 5.03
C ARG A 50 6.42 8.27 6.15
N ASN A 51 6.91 9.50 5.95
CA ASN A 51 7.73 10.23 6.93
C ASN A 51 6.96 10.52 8.24
N LYS A 52 5.62 10.59 8.19
CA LYS A 52 4.78 10.69 9.40
C LYS A 52 4.64 9.36 10.15
N GLY A 53 5.22 8.27 9.65
CA GLY A 53 5.18 6.93 10.23
C GLY A 53 3.96 6.11 9.82
N THR A 54 3.36 6.41 8.67
CA THR A 54 2.27 5.59 8.09
C THR A 54 2.88 4.50 7.21
N GLU A 55 2.48 3.24 7.37
CA GLU A 55 2.79 2.17 6.41
C GLU A 55 1.94 2.31 5.15
N ILE A 56 2.53 2.14 3.97
CA ILE A 56 1.79 2.19 2.70
C ILE A 56 1.87 0.81 2.07
N VAL A 57 0.71 0.16 1.94
CA VAL A 57 0.55 -1.11 1.21
C VAL A 57 -0.09 -0.80 -0.13
N VAL A 58 0.46 -1.35 -1.20
CA VAL A 58 -0.06 -1.17 -2.56
C VAL A 58 -0.76 -2.45 -3.00
N VAL A 59 -1.99 -2.34 -3.48
CA VAL A 59 -2.79 -3.45 -4.04
C VAL A 59 -3.33 -3.09 -5.40
N SER A 60 -3.66 -4.10 -6.22
CA SER A 60 -4.17 -3.88 -7.56
C SER A 60 -5.69 -3.60 -7.57
N GLN A 61 -6.15 -2.82 -8.55
CA GLN A 61 -7.57 -2.75 -8.93
C GLN A 61 -8.02 -3.91 -9.80
N CYS A 62 -7.08 -4.64 -10.42
CA CYS A 62 -7.39 -5.82 -11.20
C CYS A 62 -7.80 -6.97 -10.27
N ILE A 63 -8.84 -7.72 -10.66
CA ILE A 63 -9.34 -8.88 -9.90
C ILE A 63 -8.32 -10.02 -9.88
N SER A 64 -7.50 -10.13 -10.94
CA SER A 64 -6.45 -11.13 -11.08
C SER A 64 -5.10 -10.48 -11.37
N GLY A 65 -4.04 -11.20 -11.05
CA GLY A 65 -2.67 -10.71 -11.08
C GLY A 65 -2.31 -10.04 -9.76
N GLY A 66 -1.26 -9.22 -9.77
CA GLY A 66 -0.75 -8.64 -8.54
C GLY A 66 0.20 -7.48 -8.78
N ILE A 67 0.69 -6.93 -7.67
CA ILE A 67 1.65 -5.83 -7.66
C ILE A 67 3.06 -6.34 -7.93
N SER A 68 3.71 -5.74 -8.92
CA SER A 68 5.08 -6.04 -9.30
C SER A 68 5.85 -4.74 -9.41
N PHE A 69 6.49 -4.34 -8.32
CA PHE A 69 7.39 -3.18 -8.34
C PHE A 69 8.53 -3.39 -9.35
N GLY A 70 8.94 -2.32 -10.02
CA GLY A 70 10.06 -2.33 -10.96
C GLY A 70 9.75 -2.85 -12.37
N LYS A 71 8.56 -3.40 -12.65
CA LYS A 71 8.20 -3.81 -14.02
C LYS A 71 8.00 -2.64 -14.98
N TYR A 72 7.71 -1.45 -14.46
CA TYR A 72 7.53 -0.22 -15.24
C TYR A 72 8.16 0.98 -14.53
N GLU A 73 8.66 1.97 -15.28
CA GLU A 73 9.28 3.18 -14.70
C GLU A 73 8.40 3.89 -13.68
N ASN A 74 7.07 3.91 -13.90
CA ASN A 74 6.10 4.52 -12.99
C ASN A 74 5.89 3.76 -11.67
N SER A 75 6.25 2.47 -11.59
CA SER A 75 6.20 1.70 -10.35
C SER A 75 7.38 1.99 -9.42
N ASN A 76 8.40 2.71 -9.90
CA ASN A 76 9.57 3.09 -9.11
C ASN A 76 9.22 3.99 -7.93
N VAL A 77 8.11 4.74 -7.99
CA VAL A 77 7.68 5.59 -6.88
C VAL A 77 7.48 4.76 -5.61
N PHE A 78 6.85 3.58 -5.72
CA PHE A 78 6.57 2.71 -4.59
C PHE A 78 7.85 2.12 -3.98
N SER A 79 8.80 1.72 -4.82
CA SER A 79 10.12 1.28 -4.36
C SER A 79 10.88 2.41 -3.66
N ARG A 80 10.87 3.62 -4.22
CA ARG A 80 11.59 4.79 -3.67
C ARG A 80 11.08 5.21 -2.30
N ILE A 81 9.76 5.14 -2.08
CA ILE A 81 9.15 5.49 -0.79
C ILE A 81 9.14 4.32 0.22
N GLY A 82 9.66 3.15 -0.16
CA GLY A 82 9.63 1.94 0.67
C GLY A 82 8.20 1.48 0.98
N ALA A 83 7.31 1.52 -0.01
CA ALA A 83 5.97 0.95 0.10
C ALA A 83 6.03 -0.59 0.11
N ILE A 84 4.99 -1.21 0.64
CA ILE A 84 4.86 -2.66 0.77
C ILE A 84 4.01 -3.17 -0.39
N SER A 85 4.49 -4.18 -1.11
CA SER A 85 3.67 -4.86 -2.13
C SER A 85 2.63 -5.75 -1.46
N GLY A 86 1.36 -5.57 -1.82
CA GLY A 86 0.29 -6.51 -1.48
C GLY A 86 0.28 -7.76 -2.35
N LYS A 87 1.24 -7.92 -3.27
CA LYS A 87 1.34 -9.03 -4.20
C LYS A 87 0.00 -9.28 -4.91
N ASP A 88 -0.53 -10.50 -4.85
CA ASP A 88 -1.78 -10.96 -5.45
C ASP A 88 -2.96 -10.97 -4.46
N MET A 89 -2.81 -10.40 -3.26
CA MET A 89 -3.91 -10.26 -2.32
C MET A 89 -5.04 -9.40 -2.90
N THR A 90 -6.28 -9.79 -2.59
CA THR A 90 -7.43 -8.91 -2.79
C THR A 90 -7.34 -7.69 -1.86
N ALA A 91 -8.08 -6.63 -2.19
CA ALA A 91 -8.13 -5.44 -1.35
C ALA A 91 -8.68 -5.76 0.05
N GLU A 92 -9.73 -6.57 0.12
CA GLU A 92 -10.37 -7.02 1.35
C GLU A 92 -9.38 -7.82 2.21
N CYS A 93 -8.59 -8.69 1.59
CA CYS A 93 -7.55 -9.44 2.28
C CYS A 93 -6.45 -8.53 2.83
N ALA A 94 -5.96 -7.58 2.04
CA ALA A 94 -4.93 -6.65 2.49
C ALA A 94 -5.41 -5.77 3.66
N ILE A 95 -6.66 -5.30 3.61
CA ILE A 95 -7.27 -4.53 4.72
C ILE A 95 -7.36 -5.39 5.98
N THR A 96 -7.97 -6.58 5.87
CA THR A 96 -8.18 -7.47 7.03
C THR A 96 -6.87 -7.95 7.63
N LYS A 97 -5.88 -8.29 6.80
CA LYS A 97 -4.53 -8.64 7.26
C LYS A 97 -3.84 -7.47 7.97
N ALA A 98 -4.00 -6.25 7.46
CA ALA A 98 -3.45 -5.07 8.14
C ALA A 98 -4.10 -4.87 9.51
N MET A 99 -5.43 -4.98 9.62
CA MET A 99 -6.16 -4.91 10.90
C MET A 99 -5.65 -5.97 11.88
N HIS A 100 -5.50 -7.20 11.41
CA HIS A 100 -5.04 -8.33 12.22
C HIS A 100 -3.62 -8.18 12.76
N LEU A 101 -2.72 -7.57 11.98
CA LEU A 101 -1.31 -7.39 12.35
C LEU A 101 -1.06 -6.17 13.22
N ILE A 102 -1.79 -5.07 13.03
CA ILE A 102 -1.51 -3.81 13.73
C ILE A 102 -1.73 -3.96 15.23
N GLY A 103 -0.65 -3.78 16.00
CA GLY A 103 -0.71 -3.79 17.46
C GLY A 103 -1.01 -5.17 18.06
N ASN A 104 -0.97 -6.23 17.26
CA ASN A 104 -1.15 -7.59 17.73
C ASN A 104 0.16 -8.13 18.32
N PRO A 105 0.23 -8.42 19.64
CA PRO A 105 1.47 -8.84 20.29
C PRO A 105 1.92 -10.24 19.90
N ALA A 106 1.11 -11.02 19.17
CA ALA A 106 1.49 -12.34 18.68
C ALA A 106 2.48 -12.29 17.50
N TYR A 107 2.69 -11.11 16.89
CA TYR A 107 3.57 -10.93 15.75
C TYR A 107 4.79 -10.08 16.15
N GLU A 108 5.97 -10.71 16.12
CA GLU A 108 7.24 -10.04 16.35
C GLU A 108 7.80 -9.43 15.06
N GLY A 109 8.64 -8.39 15.19
CA GLY A 109 9.24 -7.68 14.05
C GLY A 109 8.39 -6.53 13.53
N SER A 110 8.76 -6.01 12.36
CA SER A 110 8.07 -4.89 11.74
C SER A 110 6.75 -5.30 11.07
N PHE A 111 5.85 -4.32 10.89
CA PHE A 111 4.63 -4.52 10.11
C PHE A 111 4.93 -5.04 8.70
N ALA A 112 5.92 -4.45 8.02
CA ALA A 112 6.30 -4.83 6.66
C ALA A 112 6.76 -6.29 6.56
N GLU A 113 7.57 -6.76 7.51
CA GLU A 113 8.05 -8.15 7.54
C GLU A 113 6.90 -9.15 7.75
N ASN A 114 5.93 -8.82 8.61
CA ASN A 114 4.79 -9.71 8.85
C ASN A 114 3.75 -9.64 7.72
N PHE A 115 3.53 -8.47 7.15
CA PHE A 115 2.56 -8.28 6.07
C PHE A 115 2.96 -9.00 4.78
N THR A 116 4.26 -9.13 4.50
CA THR A 116 4.77 -9.76 3.27
C THR A 116 4.85 -11.29 3.30
N LYS A 117 4.72 -11.90 4.48
CA LYS A 117 4.67 -13.37 4.67
C LYS A 117 3.26 -13.90 4.43
N SER A 118 3.10 -15.03 3.75
CA SER A 118 1.81 -15.74 3.68
C SER A 118 1.48 -16.32 5.07
N LEU A 119 0.30 -16.00 5.63
CA LEU A 119 -0.12 -16.44 6.96
C LEU A 119 -1.15 -17.58 6.90
N CYS A 120 -2.02 -17.56 5.90
CA CYS A 120 -3.09 -18.53 5.71
C CYS A 120 -3.37 -18.86 4.22
N GLY A 121 -2.39 -18.60 3.34
CA GLY A 121 -2.50 -18.89 1.90
C GLY A 121 -3.04 -17.71 1.08
N GLU A 122 -3.00 -16.50 1.64
CA GLU A 122 -3.53 -15.29 1.00
C GLU A 122 -2.59 -14.65 -0.03
N ILE A 123 -1.34 -15.11 -0.07
CA ILE A 123 -0.32 -14.73 -1.04
C ILE A 123 0.11 -16.01 -1.76
N SER A 124 0.14 -15.99 -3.09
CA SER A 124 0.77 -17.05 -3.88
C SER A 124 2.30 -16.88 -3.91
N ASP A 125 3.03 -17.99 -3.88
CA ASP A 125 4.50 -18.04 -3.94
C ASP A 125 5.10 -17.41 -5.21
#